data_AF-A0A498CKG6-F1
#
_entry.id   AF-A0A498CKG6-F1
#
_cell.length_a   1.000
_cell.length_b   1.000
_cell.length_c   1.000
_cell.angle_alpha   90.00
_cell.angle_beta   90.00
_cell.angle_gamma   90.00
#
_symmetry.space_group_name_H-M   'P 1'
#
loop_
_entity.id
_entity.type
_entity.pdbx_description
1 polymer ?
#
loop_
_entity_poly.entity_id
_entity_poly.type
_entity_poly.pdbx_seq_one_letter_code
_entity_poly.pdbx_strand_id
1 'polypeptide(L)'
;MTTIEKDWTTAAGLRAVVLLLDRGHRCGYVGIPAAHPLHGVDYGATSQTVHFPENESVGKRGVLALLANPDGHARLDSVFDVHGSLTFSGGGDSYPAPSNGLWWFGFDCAHHGDAPSDVYLQSMREKHPEHPFLWERDAFAVHRDLPYVEQECESLATQLIQRVAGAAA
;
A
#
# COMPACT_ATOMS: atom_id res chain seq x y z
N MET A 1 -14.00 12.34 -4.94
CA MET A 1 -13.53 12.84 -3.63
C MET A 1 -12.95 11.65 -2.89
N THR A 2 -11.76 11.78 -2.33
CA THR A 2 -11.12 10.73 -1.53
C THR A 2 -11.81 10.63 -0.17
N THR A 3 -12.10 9.40 0.26
CA THR A 3 -12.81 9.14 1.52
C THR A 3 -12.03 8.11 2.33
N ILE A 4 -11.91 8.33 3.65
CA ILE A 4 -11.44 7.29 4.59
C ILE A 4 -12.61 6.31 4.78
N GLU A 5 -12.50 5.11 4.21
CA GLU A 5 -13.52 4.06 4.38
C GLU A 5 -13.31 3.27 5.68
N LYS A 6 -12.06 3.17 6.16
CA LYS A 6 -11.73 2.53 7.43
C LYS A 6 -10.52 3.18 8.09
N ASP A 7 -10.57 3.33 9.41
CA ASP A 7 -9.49 3.82 10.28
C ASP A 7 -9.51 2.99 11.56
N TRP A 8 -8.43 2.29 11.86
CA TRP A 8 -8.38 1.35 12.98
C TRP A 8 -6.96 1.13 13.49
N THR A 9 -6.85 0.46 14.64
CA THR A 9 -5.58 -0.09 15.12
C THR A 9 -5.52 -1.56 14.74
N THR A 10 -4.47 -1.94 14.01
CA THR A 10 -4.23 -3.32 13.55
C THR A 10 -3.98 -4.26 14.73
N ALA A 11 -4.02 -5.58 14.48
CA ALA A 11 -3.64 -6.57 15.49
C ALA A 11 -2.19 -6.41 15.95
N ALA A 12 -1.33 -5.84 15.11
CA ALA A 12 0.06 -5.50 15.41
C ALA A 12 0.21 -4.21 16.25
N GLY A 13 -0.88 -3.48 16.52
CA GLY A 13 -0.87 -2.27 17.35
C GLY A 13 -0.52 -0.98 16.60
N LEU A 14 -0.35 -1.03 15.27
CA LEU A 14 -0.13 0.15 14.43
C LEU A 14 -1.46 0.68 13.90
N ARG A 15 -1.59 1.99 13.72
CA ARG A 15 -2.78 2.55 13.09
C ARG A 15 -2.75 2.26 11.59
N ALA A 16 -3.89 1.87 11.03
CA ALA A 16 -4.06 1.69 9.60
C ALA A 16 -5.29 2.44 9.09
N VAL A 17 -5.23 2.87 7.83
CA VAL A 17 -6.36 3.48 7.12
C VAL A 17 -6.52 2.89 5.72
N VAL A 18 -7.76 2.76 5.29
CA VAL A 18 -8.11 2.47 3.89
C VAL A 18 -8.79 3.69 3.30
N LEU A 19 -8.24 4.18 2.18
CA LEU A 19 -8.82 5.26 1.40
C LEU A 19 -9.52 4.68 0.17
N LEU A 20 -10.74 5.15 -0.11
CA LEU A 20 -11.34 5.05 -1.45
C LEU A 20 -11.00 6.31 -2.22
N LEU A 21 -10.21 6.16 -3.28
CA LEU A 21 -9.80 7.26 -4.15
C LEU A 21 -10.93 7.62 -5.13
N ASP A 22 -10.84 8.82 -5.70
CA ASP A 22 -11.81 9.35 -6.66
C ASP A 22 -11.98 8.50 -7.92
N ARG A 23 -10.92 7.76 -8.31
CA ARG A 23 -10.93 6.80 -9.42
C ARG A 23 -11.42 5.40 -9.04
N GLY A 24 -12.05 5.25 -7.87
CA GLY A 24 -12.72 4.01 -7.46
C GLY A 24 -11.79 2.90 -6.95
N HIS A 25 -10.49 3.16 -6.82
CA HIS A 25 -9.54 2.22 -6.23
C HIS A 25 -9.42 2.44 -4.73
N ARG A 26 -9.22 1.35 -3.98
CA ARG A 26 -8.86 1.42 -2.58
C ARG A 26 -7.35 1.40 -2.42
N CYS A 27 -6.83 2.07 -1.40
CA CYS A 27 -5.41 2.07 -1.07
C CYS A 27 -5.24 1.95 0.44
N GLY A 28 -4.21 1.21 0.87
CA GLY A 28 -3.95 0.91 2.26
C GLY A 28 -2.72 1.64 2.79
N TYR A 29 -2.80 2.10 4.04
CA TYR A 29 -1.72 2.82 4.71
C TYR A 29 -1.60 2.39 6.16
N VAL A 30 -0.36 2.26 6.64
CA VAL A 30 -0.02 1.91 8.03
C VAL A 30 0.93 2.96 8.59
N GLY A 31 0.58 3.52 9.74
CA GLY A 31 1.32 4.56 10.43
C GLY A 31 2.22 4.00 11.51
N ILE A 32 3.51 4.32 11.46
CA ILE A 32 4.49 4.00 12.49
C ILE A 32 4.79 5.23 13.38
N PRO A 33 5.06 5.04 14.69
CA PRO A 33 5.37 6.14 15.59
C PRO A 33 6.77 6.71 15.36
N ALA A 34 7.03 7.92 15.89
CA ALA A 34 8.33 8.59 15.80
C ALA A 34 9.51 7.79 16.36
N ALA A 35 9.27 6.89 17.31
CA ALA A 35 10.30 6.00 17.86
C ALA A 35 10.66 4.82 16.94
N HIS A 36 9.86 4.57 15.90
CA HIS A 36 10.09 3.45 15.00
C HIS A 36 11.32 3.72 14.11
N PRO A 37 12.24 2.75 13.93
CA PRO A 37 13.50 2.98 13.19
C PRO A 37 13.35 3.42 11.73
N LEU A 38 12.22 3.13 11.10
CA LEU A 38 11.91 3.56 9.73
C LEU A 38 11.13 4.89 9.64
N HIS A 39 10.94 5.60 10.75
CA HIS A 39 10.26 6.89 10.74
C HIS A 39 11.05 7.90 9.90
N GLY A 40 10.36 8.60 8.99
CA GLY A 40 10.97 9.57 8.08
C GLY A 40 11.71 8.96 6.88
N VAL A 41 11.70 7.63 6.73
CA VAL A 41 12.39 6.95 5.62
C VAL A 41 11.46 6.85 4.41
N ASP A 42 11.98 7.22 3.24
CA ASP A 42 11.27 7.09 1.98
C ASP A 42 11.06 5.61 1.60
N TYR A 43 9.89 5.26 1.06
CA TYR A 43 9.54 3.89 0.70
C TYR A 43 10.46 3.31 -0.38
N GLY A 44 11.02 4.16 -1.26
CA GLY A 44 11.96 3.76 -2.29
C GLY A 44 13.41 3.70 -1.81
N ALA A 45 13.71 4.12 -0.57
CA ALA A 45 15.07 4.21 -0.06
C ALA A 45 15.63 2.84 0.36
N THR A 46 16.96 2.71 0.27
CA THR A 46 17.71 1.65 0.93
C THR A 46 17.82 1.93 2.42
N SER A 47 17.71 0.91 3.26
CA SER A 47 17.96 1.05 4.70
C SER A 47 18.76 -0.13 5.25
N GLN A 48 19.72 0.17 6.13
CA GLN A 48 20.48 -0.86 6.86
C GLN A 48 19.66 -1.50 7.98
N THR A 49 18.52 -0.91 8.33
CA THR A 49 17.63 -1.40 9.37
C THR A 49 16.75 -2.54 8.91
N VAL A 50 16.65 -2.75 7.60
CA VAL A 50 15.93 -3.87 7.00
C VAL A 50 16.90 -4.72 6.19
N HIS A 51 16.60 -6.00 6.10
CA HIS A 51 17.33 -6.92 5.24
C HIS A 51 16.37 -7.48 4.20
N PHE A 52 16.90 -7.74 3.00
CA PHE A 52 16.15 -8.50 2.02
C PHE A 52 15.92 -9.91 2.59
N PRO A 53 14.69 -10.43 2.56
CA PRO A 53 14.44 -11.76 3.10
C PRO A 53 15.14 -12.82 2.25
N GLU A 54 16.10 -13.53 2.83
CA GLU A 54 16.78 -14.63 2.14
C GLU A 54 15.79 -15.76 1.83
N ASN A 55 15.77 -16.22 0.58
CA ASN A 55 14.97 -17.38 0.13
C ASN A 55 13.45 -17.23 0.27
N GLU A 56 12.92 -16.01 0.39
CA GLU A 56 11.48 -15.76 0.32
C GLU A 56 11.04 -15.70 -1.15
N SER A 57 9.84 -16.21 -1.45
CA SER A 57 9.23 -15.98 -2.77
C SER A 57 8.99 -14.49 -2.99
N VAL A 58 8.90 -14.06 -4.25
CA VAL A 58 8.53 -12.68 -4.61
C VAL A 58 7.26 -12.21 -3.88
N GLY A 59 6.30 -13.12 -3.66
CA GLY A 59 5.06 -12.82 -2.95
C GLY A 59 4.14 -11.93 -3.79
N LYS A 60 3.57 -10.91 -3.15
CA LYS A 60 2.68 -9.89 -3.71
C LYS A 60 3.42 -8.64 -4.19
N ARG A 61 4.73 -8.56 -3.97
CA ARG A 61 5.59 -7.44 -4.39
C ARG A 61 5.46 -7.13 -5.88
N GLY A 62 5.55 -5.85 -6.21
CA GLY A 62 5.51 -5.38 -7.59
C GLY A 62 6.76 -5.81 -8.35
N VAL A 63 6.60 -6.48 -9.50
CA VAL A 63 7.73 -6.88 -10.35
C VAL A 63 8.58 -5.68 -10.79
N LEU A 64 7.95 -4.51 -10.97
CA LEU A 64 8.65 -3.27 -11.32
C LEU A 64 9.57 -2.78 -10.21
N ALA A 65 9.16 -2.89 -8.94
CA ALA A 65 10.01 -2.50 -7.81
C ALA A 65 11.26 -3.37 -7.75
N LEU A 66 11.12 -4.69 -7.98
CA LEU A 66 12.24 -5.63 -8.01
C LEU A 66 13.19 -5.38 -9.20
N LEU A 67 12.65 -5.16 -10.40
CA LEU A 67 13.47 -4.88 -11.59
C LEU A 67 14.15 -3.52 -11.53
N ALA A 68 13.54 -2.53 -10.86
CA ALA A 68 14.13 -1.22 -10.61
C ALA A 68 15.17 -1.22 -9.48
N ASN A 69 15.52 -2.38 -8.91
CA ASN A 69 16.54 -2.56 -7.89
C ASN A 69 17.68 -3.49 -8.39
N PRO A 70 18.38 -3.10 -9.47
CA PRO A 70 19.38 -3.96 -10.12
C PRO A 70 20.57 -4.31 -9.21
N ASP A 71 20.85 -3.45 -8.22
CA ASP A 71 21.98 -3.63 -7.30
C ASP A 71 21.65 -4.57 -6.12
N GLY A 72 20.39 -5.02 -6.02
CA GLY A 72 19.95 -5.99 -5.01
C GLY A 72 19.98 -5.49 -3.57
N HIS A 73 20.03 -4.16 -3.36
CA HIS A 73 20.03 -3.58 -2.03
C HIS A 73 18.68 -3.73 -1.34
N ALA A 74 18.66 -3.75 0.00
CA ALA A 74 17.43 -3.79 0.77
C ALA A 74 16.70 -2.43 0.70
N ARG A 75 15.91 -2.23 -0.35
CA ARG A 75 14.98 -1.11 -0.51
C ARG A 75 13.65 -1.43 0.15
N LEU A 76 13.03 -0.47 0.82
CA LEU A 76 11.79 -0.71 1.58
C LEU A 76 10.67 -1.25 0.67
N ASP A 77 10.49 -0.68 -0.52
CA ASP A 77 9.56 -1.15 -1.56
C ASP A 77 9.78 -2.60 -2.01
N SER A 78 10.99 -3.13 -1.82
CA SER A 78 11.37 -4.47 -2.21
C SER A 78 11.40 -5.44 -1.03
N VAL A 79 11.53 -4.94 0.20
CA VAL A 79 11.57 -5.77 1.42
C VAL A 79 10.17 -6.16 1.89
N PHE A 80 9.22 -5.23 1.88
CA PHE A 80 7.87 -5.45 2.41
C PHE A 80 6.97 -6.14 1.37
N ASP A 81 6.38 -7.28 1.76
CA ASP A 81 5.49 -8.09 0.92
C ASP A 81 4.03 -7.64 1.04
N VAL A 82 3.66 -6.66 0.22
CA VAL A 82 2.28 -6.18 0.09
C VAL A 82 1.91 -6.08 -1.37
N HIS A 83 0.61 -5.98 -1.64
CA HIS A 83 0.05 -5.77 -2.98
C HIS A 83 0.83 -4.71 -3.76
N GLY A 84 1.60 -5.15 -4.76
CA GLY A 84 2.33 -4.28 -5.66
C GLY A 84 3.50 -3.51 -5.04
N SER A 85 4.00 -3.94 -3.88
CA SER A 85 5.04 -3.24 -3.10
C SER A 85 4.57 -1.96 -2.39
N LEU A 86 5.43 -1.40 -1.54
CA LEU A 86 5.19 -0.04 -1.04
C LEU A 86 5.27 0.95 -2.20
N THR A 87 4.28 1.82 -2.30
CA THR A 87 4.21 2.89 -3.30
C THR A 87 4.03 4.27 -2.67
N PHE A 88 4.02 4.32 -1.33
CA PHE A 88 3.93 5.55 -0.58
C PHE A 88 4.72 5.48 0.72
N SER A 89 5.37 6.60 1.04
CA SER A 89 5.76 6.96 2.39
C SER A 89 5.58 8.45 2.60
N GLY A 90 5.17 8.85 3.79
CA GLY A 90 5.08 10.26 4.09
C GLY A 90 4.66 10.58 5.51
N GLY A 91 5.05 11.77 5.93
CA GLY A 91 4.58 12.43 7.14
C GLY A 91 3.87 13.71 6.74
N GLY A 92 2.80 14.05 7.46
CA GLY A 92 2.05 15.28 7.20
C GLY A 92 0.65 15.22 7.80
N ASP A 93 0.01 16.38 7.94
CA ASP A 93 -1.22 16.47 8.73
C ASP A 93 -2.49 16.14 7.93
N SER A 94 -2.37 15.85 6.63
CA SER A 94 -3.53 15.77 5.72
C SER A 94 -3.63 14.49 4.91
N TYR A 95 -2.54 13.78 4.63
CA TYR A 95 -2.55 12.55 3.83
C TYR A 95 -1.62 11.49 4.43
N PRO A 96 -2.05 10.21 4.46
CA PRO A 96 -3.35 9.65 4.04
C PRO A 96 -4.49 9.97 5.03
N ALA A 97 -4.15 10.26 6.28
CA ALA A 97 -5.02 10.75 7.34
C ALA A 97 -4.18 11.64 8.28
N PRO A 98 -4.79 12.42 9.19
CA PRO A 98 -4.02 13.20 10.15
C PRO A 98 -3.00 12.34 10.89
N SER A 99 -1.72 12.63 10.66
CA SER A 99 -0.62 11.79 11.14
C SER A 99 -0.45 11.86 12.64
N ASN A 100 -0.68 13.02 13.28
CA ASN A 100 -0.44 13.20 14.71
C ASN A 100 0.96 12.69 15.14
N GLY A 101 1.99 12.95 14.32
CA GLY A 101 3.36 12.48 14.54
C GLY A 101 3.71 11.10 13.96
N LEU A 102 2.75 10.39 13.35
CA LEU A 102 3.01 9.15 12.62
C LEU A 102 3.76 9.40 11.30
N TRP A 103 4.54 8.42 10.86
CA TRP A 103 5.03 8.30 9.49
C TRP A 103 4.29 7.15 8.82
N TRP A 104 3.72 7.39 7.65
CA TRP A 104 2.89 6.40 6.96
C TRP A 104 3.71 5.68 5.91
N PHE A 105 3.48 4.38 5.78
CA PHE A 105 3.81 3.59 4.61
C PHE A 105 2.52 3.07 3.97
N GLY A 106 2.48 2.97 2.65
CA GLY A 106 1.28 2.52 1.96
C GLY A 106 1.54 1.90 0.60
N PHE A 107 0.48 1.32 0.07
CA PHE A 107 0.40 0.68 -1.24
C PHE A 107 -0.91 1.09 -1.91
N ASP A 108 -0.89 1.25 -3.22
CA ASP A 108 -2.08 1.50 -4.01
C ASP A 108 -2.62 0.20 -4.61
N CYS A 109 -3.91 0.18 -4.95
CA CYS A 109 -4.51 -0.90 -5.74
C CYS A 109 -4.97 -0.36 -7.09
N ALA A 110 -4.09 0.39 -7.76
CA ALA A 110 -4.29 0.91 -9.10
C ALA A 110 -3.19 0.38 -10.06
N HIS A 111 -2.75 -0.86 -9.83
CA HIS A 111 -1.79 -1.54 -10.69
C HIS A 111 -2.44 -2.09 -11.95
N HIS A 112 -1.61 -2.52 -12.89
CA HIS A 112 -2.09 -3.27 -14.05
C HIS A 112 -2.80 -4.55 -13.58
N GLY A 113 -4.08 -4.68 -13.93
CA GLY A 113 -4.93 -5.80 -13.50
C GLY A 113 -5.79 -5.51 -12.27
N ASP A 114 -5.68 -4.34 -11.65
CA ASP A 114 -6.66 -3.90 -10.65
C ASP A 114 -7.85 -3.18 -11.31
N ALA A 115 -9.03 -3.42 -10.77
CA ALA A 115 -10.26 -2.79 -11.25
C ALA A 115 -10.77 -1.72 -10.26
N PRO A 116 -11.28 -0.59 -10.77
CA PRO A 116 -12.08 0.36 -9.98
C PRO A 116 -13.34 -0.29 -9.41
N SER A 117 -13.95 0.35 -8.42
CA SER A 117 -15.27 -0.06 -7.88
C SER A 117 -16.37 -0.01 -8.94
N ASP A 118 -17.38 -0.86 -8.78
CA ASP A 118 -18.53 -0.91 -9.69
C ASP A 118 -19.25 0.45 -9.77
N VAL A 119 -19.33 1.17 -8.65
CA VAL A 119 -19.90 2.52 -8.57
C VAL A 119 -19.15 3.50 -9.47
N TYR A 120 -17.82 3.45 -9.46
CA TYR A 120 -17.01 4.30 -10.33
C TYR A 120 -17.23 3.95 -11.81
N LEU A 121 -17.20 2.66 -12.16
CA LEU A 121 -17.38 2.21 -13.54
C LEU A 121 -18.77 2.57 -14.07
N GLN A 122 -19.82 2.40 -13.26
CA GLN A 122 -21.16 2.85 -13.60
C GLN A 122 -21.20 4.35 -13.87
N SER A 123 -20.54 5.16 -13.02
CA SER A 123 -20.48 6.60 -13.22
C SER A 123 -19.75 7.01 -14.50
N MET A 124 -18.72 6.24 -14.91
CA MET A 124 -18.02 6.46 -16.18
C MET A 124 -18.89 6.09 -17.37
N ARG A 125 -19.64 4.98 -17.28
CA ARG A 125 -20.60 4.57 -18.30
C ARG A 125 -21.70 5.59 -18.53
N GLU A 126 -22.22 6.18 -17.45
CA GLU A 126 -23.27 7.20 -17.52
C GLU A 126 -22.75 8.52 -18.12
N LYS A 127 -21.51 8.92 -17.80
CA LYS A 127 -20.89 10.17 -18.28
C LYS A 127 -20.34 10.07 -19.70
N HIS A 128 -19.85 8.89 -20.09
CA HIS A 128 -19.14 8.66 -21.33
C HIS A 128 -19.61 7.36 -22.03
N PRO A 129 -20.91 7.25 -22.38
CA PRO A 129 -21.46 6.04 -22.99
C PRO A 129 -20.80 5.66 -24.33
N GLU A 130 -20.25 6.64 -25.04
CA GLU A 130 -19.53 6.49 -26.31
C GLU A 130 -18.09 5.96 -26.17
N HIS A 131 -17.58 5.84 -24.95
CA HIS A 131 -16.20 5.45 -24.66
C HIS A 131 -16.16 4.20 -23.76
N PRO A 132 -16.51 3.01 -24.28
CA PRO A 132 -16.60 1.76 -23.50
C PRO A 132 -15.31 1.39 -22.77
N PHE A 133 -14.15 1.72 -23.34
CA PHE A 133 -12.85 1.47 -22.73
C PHE A 133 -12.62 2.18 -21.37
N LEU A 134 -13.49 3.13 -20.98
CA LEU A 134 -13.42 3.80 -19.67
C LEU A 134 -14.11 3.02 -18.55
N TRP A 135 -14.97 2.06 -18.87
CA TRP A 135 -15.80 1.35 -17.90
C TRP A 135 -15.88 -0.17 -18.11
N GLU A 136 -15.49 -0.67 -19.29
CA GLU A 136 -15.31 -2.11 -19.52
C GLU A 136 -14.08 -2.61 -18.77
N ARG A 137 -14.26 -3.67 -17.98
CA ARG A 137 -13.16 -4.35 -17.30
C ARG A 137 -12.45 -5.28 -18.27
N ASP A 138 -11.12 -5.34 -18.16
CA ASP A 138 -10.37 -6.49 -18.67
C ASP A 138 -10.91 -7.77 -18.00
N ALA A 139 -10.96 -8.88 -18.73
CA ALA A 139 -11.36 -10.19 -18.24
C ALA A 139 -10.53 -10.66 -17.04
N PHE A 140 -9.30 -10.15 -16.88
CA PHE A 140 -8.42 -10.49 -15.76
C PHE A 140 -8.41 -9.43 -14.65
N ALA A 141 -9.19 -8.35 -14.77
CA ALA A 141 -9.17 -7.26 -13.80
C ALA A 141 -9.86 -7.66 -12.48
N VAL A 142 -9.19 -7.40 -11.36
CA VAL A 142 -9.67 -7.74 -10.02
C VAL A 142 -9.93 -6.48 -9.22
N HIS A 143 -11.14 -6.33 -8.70
CA HIS A 143 -11.42 -5.25 -7.76
C HIS A 143 -10.86 -5.61 -6.37
N ARG A 144 -9.93 -4.80 -5.86
CA ARG A 144 -9.41 -4.93 -4.49
C ARG A 144 -10.41 -4.33 -3.52
N ASP A 145 -11.23 -5.19 -2.94
CA ASP A 145 -12.28 -4.80 -2.01
C ASP A 145 -11.72 -4.40 -0.63
N LEU A 146 -12.59 -3.87 0.23
CA LEU A 146 -12.19 -3.42 1.56
C LEU A 146 -11.57 -4.56 2.41
N PRO A 147 -12.16 -5.77 2.50
CA PRO A 147 -11.54 -6.89 3.22
C PRO A 147 -10.14 -7.26 2.72
N TYR A 148 -9.90 -7.22 1.41
CA TYR A 148 -8.58 -7.47 0.85
C TYR A 148 -7.57 -6.40 1.31
N VAL A 149 -7.90 -5.12 1.13
CA VAL A 149 -6.97 -4.02 1.49
C VAL A 149 -6.73 -3.97 3.00
N GLU A 150 -7.73 -4.28 3.80
CA GLU A 150 -7.58 -4.45 5.25
C GLU A 150 -6.56 -5.54 5.60
N GLN A 151 -6.67 -6.72 4.98
CA GLN A 151 -5.71 -7.81 5.23
C GLN A 151 -4.29 -7.45 4.78
N GLU A 152 -4.15 -6.71 3.69
CA GLU A 152 -2.85 -6.18 3.27
C GLU A 152 -2.29 -5.16 4.29
N CYS A 153 -3.13 -4.29 4.88
CA CYS A 153 -2.71 -3.40 5.97
C CYS A 153 -2.30 -4.17 7.24
N GLU A 154 -3.04 -5.21 7.63
CA GLU A 154 -2.67 -6.08 8.76
C GLU A 154 -1.31 -6.74 8.50
N SER A 155 -1.13 -7.31 7.30
CA SER A 155 0.13 -7.92 6.88
C SER A 155 1.28 -6.90 6.92
N LEU A 156 1.08 -5.70 6.37
CA LEU A 156 2.08 -4.64 6.38
C LEU A 156 2.46 -4.24 7.80
N ALA A 157 1.48 -4.06 8.68
CA ALA A 157 1.73 -3.69 10.07
C ALA A 157 2.57 -4.74 10.81
N THR A 158 2.25 -6.02 10.63
CA THR A 158 3.06 -7.12 11.17
C THR A 158 4.50 -7.06 10.65
N GLN A 159 4.67 -6.86 9.34
CA GLN A 159 6.00 -6.82 8.73
C GLN A 159 6.83 -5.61 9.19
N LEU A 160 6.20 -4.44 9.34
CA LEU A 160 6.86 -3.22 9.84
C LEU A 160 7.46 -3.43 11.23
N ILE A 161 6.85 -4.28 12.06
CA ILE A 161 7.41 -4.66 13.36
C ILE A 161 8.50 -5.72 13.22
N GLN A 162 8.26 -6.77 12.43
CA GLN A 162 9.10 -7.96 12.40
C GLN A 162 10.39 -7.82 11.56
N ARG A 163 10.36 -7.03 10.48
CA ARG A 163 11.46 -6.95 9.51
C ARG A 163 12.50 -5.87 9.83
N VAL A 164 12.35 -5.19 10.96
CA VAL A 164 13.22 -4.10 11.41
C VAL A 164 14.21 -4.65 12.43
N ALA A 165 15.51 -4.49 12.14
CA ALA A 165 16.59 -4.89 13.04
C ALA A 165 16.44 -4.17 14.39
N GLY A 166 16.27 -4.94 15.48
CA GLY A 166 16.13 -4.41 16.84
C GLY A 166 14.73 -4.47 17.45
N ALA A 167 13.72 -5.03 16.75
CA ALA A 167 12.49 -5.47 17.41
C ALA A 167 12.84 -6.65 18.33
N ALA A 168 12.83 -6.41 19.65
CA ALA A 168 13.22 -7.39 20.65
C ALA A 168 12.49 -8.74 20.46
N ALA A 169 13.28 -9.82 20.46
CA ALA A 169 12.79 -11.17 20.67
C ALA A 169 12.28 -11.34 22.12
#